data_AF-A0A0C9VN59-F1
#
_entry.id   AF-A0A0C9VN59-F1
#
_cell.length_a   1.000
_cell.length_b   1.000
_cell.length_c   1.000
_cell.angle_alpha   90.00
_cell.angle_beta   90.00
_cell.angle_gamma   90.00
#
_symmetry.space_group_name_H-M   'P 1'
#
loop_
_entity.id
_entity.type
_entity.pdbx_description
1 polymer ?
#
loop_
_entity_poly.entity_id
_entity_poly.type
_entity_poly.pdbx_seq_one_letter_code
_entity_poly.pdbx_strand_id
1 'polypeptide(L)'
;MDNLALTYRNQGQWSEAAQLLVKVLERTKARLGEDHPDTLKSMNNIALTYRDQGQWSEAEQLQVKVLERFKARLGEDHPDTLTSMNNLAGTYGNQGQWAEAEQLQVKVLERRKARLGEDHPDTLTSMNNLVQTYRSQGQWAEAEQLQVKVLERRISRLGEDHPDTLISMYNLALVYQDQGRWSEAEQLQVKELEGCKVQLGEYHPSTLISMKNLEFIRLRLGSVVQ
;
A
#
# COMPACT_ATOMS: atom_id res chain seq x y z
N MET A 1 -10.54 -14.95 16.79
CA MET A 1 -9.30 -14.46 17.43
C MET A 1 -8.55 -13.52 16.50
N ASP A 2 -8.47 -13.83 15.19
CA ASP A 2 -7.89 -12.92 14.19
C ASP A 2 -8.52 -11.52 14.19
N ASN A 3 -9.85 -11.43 14.30
CA ASN A 3 -10.55 -10.14 14.44
C ASN A 3 -10.18 -9.38 15.71
N LEU A 4 -9.84 -10.06 16.81
CA LEU A 4 -9.43 -9.42 18.06
C LEU A 4 -7.99 -8.89 17.97
N ALA A 5 -7.09 -9.64 17.33
CA ALA A 5 -5.74 -9.17 17.06
C ALA A 5 -5.72 -7.95 16.12
N LEU A 6 -6.60 -7.91 15.11
CA LEU A 6 -6.79 -6.74 14.26
C LEU A 6 -7.29 -5.53 15.05
N THR A 7 -8.23 -5.72 15.98
CA THR A 7 -8.69 -4.64 16.87
C THR A 7 -7.54 -4.09 17.71
N TYR A 8 -6.75 -4.95 18.35
CA TYR A 8 -5.58 -4.51 19.13
C TYR A 8 -4.56 -3.76 18.28
N ARG A 9 -4.30 -4.25 17.06
CA ARG A 9 -3.38 -3.59 16.12
C ARG A 9 -3.88 -2.19 15.73
N ASN A 10 -5.16 -2.05 15.44
CA ASN A 10 -5.78 -0.76 15.10
C ASN A 10 -5.78 0.23 16.28
N GLN A 11 -5.71 -0.27 17.52
CA GLN A 11 -5.59 0.54 18.73
C GLN A 11 -4.14 0.87 19.11
N GLY A 12 -3.15 0.44 18.32
CA GLY A 12 -1.72 0.62 18.64
C GLY A 12 -1.19 -0.36 19.70
N GLN A 13 -2.00 -1.32 20.14
CA GLN A 13 -1.63 -2.35 21.12
C GLN A 13 -0.95 -3.53 20.42
N TRP A 14 0.18 -3.26 19.79
CA TRP A 14 0.84 -4.21 18.90
C TRP A 14 1.43 -5.40 19.64
N SER A 15 1.94 -5.20 20.86
CA SER A 15 2.51 -6.26 21.69
C SER A 15 1.45 -7.30 22.07
N GLU A 16 0.27 -6.85 22.48
CA GLU A 16 -0.88 -7.68 22.81
C GLU A 16 -1.41 -8.40 21.57
N ALA A 17 -1.48 -7.71 20.43
CA ALA A 17 -1.84 -8.31 19.15
C ALA A 17 -0.86 -9.44 18.76
N ALA A 18 0.46 -9.20 18.89
CA ALA A 18 1.48 -10.20 18.57
C ALA A 18 1.37 -11.44 19.48
N GLN A 19 1.20 -11.26 20.80
CA GLN A 19 1.04 -12.37 21.73
C GLN A 19 -0.20 -13.23 21.43
N LEU A 20 -1.32 -12.58 21.08
CA LEU A 20 -2.54 -13.28 20.68
C LEU A 20 -2.34 -14.06 19.39
N LEU A 21 -1.70 -13.46 18.38
CA LEU A 21 -1.45 -14.11 17.12
C LEU A 21 -0.48 -15.29 17.25
N VAL A 22 0.54 -15.20 18.11
CA VAL A 22 1.45 -16.34 18.41
C VAL A 22 0.66 -17.51 19.01
N LYS A 23 -0.23 -17.25 19.98
CA LYS A 23 -1.10 -18.31 20.55
C LYS A 23 -2.03 -18.92 19.50
N VAL A 24 -2.56 -18.11 18.58
CA VAL A 24 -3.37 -18.61 17.45
C VAL A 24 -2.51 -19.49 16.54
N LEU A 25 -1.30 -19.05 16.19
CA LEU A 25 -0.36 -19.78 15.35
C LEU A 25 0.00 -21.15 15.95
N GLU A 26 0.31 -21.21 17.25
CA GLU A 26 0.62 -22.47 17.92
C GLU A 26 -0.55 -23.45 17.84
N ARG A 27 -1.78 -22.96 18.08
CA ARG A 27 -2.99 -23.78 18.00
C ARG A 27 -3.31 -24.23 16.57
N THR A 28 -3.21 -23.34 15.58
CA THR A 28 -3.48 -23.69 14.18
C THR A 28 -2.42 -24.65 13.65
N LYS A 29 -1.14 -24.42 13.97
CA LYS A 29 -0.04 -25.32 13.64
C LYS A 29 -0.23 -26.71 14.25
N ALA A 30 -0.60 -26.80 15.53
CA ALA A 30 -0.84 -28.08 16.19
C ALA A 30 -2.03 -28.85 15.60
N ARG A 31 -3.09 -28.14 15.19
CA ARG A 31 -4.32 -28.76 14.67
C ARG A 31 -4.27 -29.10 13.19
N LEU A 32 -3.68 -28.23 12.38
CA LEU A 32 -3.78 -28.24 10.91
C LEU A 32 -2.44 -28.52 10.21
N GLY A 33 -1.34 -28.44 10.95
CA GLY A 33 0.02 -28.55 10.42
C GLY A 33 0.63 -27.21 10.02
N GLU A 34 1.94 -27.21 9.81
CA GLU A 34 2.73 -26.01 9.49
C GLU A 34 2.38 -25.41 8.12
N ASP A 35 2.06 -26.26 7.15
CA ASP A 35 1.83 -25.84 5.76
C ASP A 35 0.37 -25.52 5.43
N HIS A 36 -0.54 -25.62 6.40
CA HIS A 36 -1.95 -25.31 6.20
C HIS A 36 -2.16 -23.82 5.85
N PRO A 37 -3.09 -23.44 4.93
CA PRO A 37 -3.22 -22.05 4.51
C PRO A 37 -3.56 -21.13 5.67
N ASP A 38 -4.37 -21.60 6.63
CA ASP A 38 -4.69 -20.83 7.82
C ASP A 38 -3.47 -20.60 8.71
N THR A 39 -2.57 -21.58 8.84
CA THR A 39 -1.30 -21.41 9.58
C THR A 39 -0.42 -20.37 8.89
N LEU A 40 -0.28 -20.45 7.57
CA LEU A 40 0.48 -19.48 6.77
C LEU A 40 -0.13 -18.07 6.82
N LYS A 41 -1.46 -17.95 6.81
CA LYS A 41 -2.17 -16.67 7.01
C LYS A 41 -1.91 -16.10 8.40
N SER A 42 -1.95 -16.92 9.45
CA SER A 42 -1.59 -16.48 10.81
C SER A 42 -0.14 -16.00 10.88
N MET A 43 0.81 -16.71 10.26
CA MET A 43 2.21 -16.27 10.17
C MET A 43 2.35 -14.92 9.45
N ASN A 44 1.66 -14.72 8.32
CA ASN A 44 1.66 -13.45 7.62
C ASN A 44 1.11 -12.30 8.49
N ASN A 45 0.05 -12.54 9.27
CA ASN A 45 -0.50 -11.53 10.18
C ASN A 45 0.44 -11.17 11.34
N ILE A 46 1.20 -12.15 11.86
CA ILE A 46 2.27 -11.89 12.84
C ILE A 46 3.34 -11.02 12.22
N ALA A 47 3.79 -11.34 11.00
CA ALA A 47 4.82 -10.56 10.33
C ALA A 47 4.39 -9.12 10.06
N LEU A 48 3.13 -8.90 9.65
CA LEU A 48 2.58 -7.54 9.52
C LEU A 48 2.59 -6.81 10.86
N THR A 49 2.24 -7.49 11.96
CA THR A 49 2.30 -6.90 13.30
C THR A 49 3.73 -6.53 13.71
N TYR A 50 4.72 -7.38 13.45
CA TYR A 50 6.13 -7.05 13.67
C TYR A 50 6.57 -5.85 12.84
N ARG A 51 6.16 -5.80 11.58
CA ARG A 51 6.47 -4.66 10.70
C ARG A 51 5.92 -3.35 11.25
N ASP A 52 4.68 -3.37 11.73
CA ASP A 52 4.02 -2.20 12.31
C ASP A 52 4.68 -1.75 13.64
N GLN A 53 5.34 -2.67 14.36
CA GLN A 53 6.16 -2.39 15.55
C GLN A 53 7.57 -1.84 15.24
N GLY A 54 7.97 -1.78 13.97
CA GLY A 54 9.35 -1.46 13.61
C GLY A 54 10.31 -2.65 13.68
N GLN A 55 9.82 -3.86 13.98
CA GLN A 55 10.59 -5.11 13.99
C GLN A 55 10.70 -5.68 12.57
N TRP A 56 11.35 -4.94 11.68
CA TRP A 56 11.35 -5.26 10.24
C TRP A 56 12.13 -6.53 9.90
N SER A 57 13.21 -6.83 10.63
CA SER A 57 14.00 -8.06 10.42
C SER A 57 13.20 -9.31 10.77
N GLU A 58 12.45 -9.30 11.88
CA GLU A 58 11.57 -10.39 12.29
C GLU A 58 10.40 -10.56 11.32
N ALA A 59 9.85 -9.44 10.83
CA ALA A 59 8.80 -9.45 9.82
C ALA A 59 9.29 -10.08 8.50
N GLU A 60 10.48 -9.69 8.04
CA GLU A 60 11.10 -10.20 6.82
C GLU A 60 11.34 -11.72 6.91
N GLN A 61 12.01 -12.19 7.97
CA GLN A 61 12.30 -13.61 8.15
C GLN A 61 11.01 -14.46 8.07
N LEU A 62 9.95 -13.98 8.71
CA LEU A 62 8.68 -14.68 8.71
C LEU A 62 7.97 -14.61 7.35
N GLN A 63 8.01 -13.47 6.67
CA GLN A 63 7.43 -13.28 5.33
C GLN A 63 8.15 -14.09 4.25
N VAL A 64 9.48 -14.17 4.28
CA VAL A 64 10.26 -15.02 3.35
C VAL A 64 9.84 -16.48 3.52
N LYS A 65 9.78 -16.96 4.77
CA LYS A 65 9.32 -18.32 5.05
C LYS A 65 7.90 -18.57 4.54
N VAL A 66 6.96 -17.66 4.79
CA VAL A 66 5.58 -17.79 4.29
C VAL A 66 5.53 -17.79 2.76
N LEU A 67 6.29 -16.90 2.11
CA LEU A 67 6.35 -16.78 0.66
C LEU A 67 6.87 -18.07 0.01
N GLU A 68 7.94 -18.65 0.54
CA GLU A 68 8.47 -19.92 0.05
C GLU A 68 7.45 -21.06 0.14
N ARG A 69 6.72 -21.16 1.26
CA ARG A 69 5.67 -22.16 1.44
C ARG A 69 4.50 -21.94 0.48
N PHE A 70 4.06 -20.70 0.28
CA PHE A 70 3.01 -20.40 -0.69
C PHE A 70 3.44 -20.70 -2.14
N LYS A 71 4.68 -20.36 -2.52
CA LYS A 71 5.23 -20.72 -3.84
C LYS A 71 5.23 -22.23 -4.04
N ALA A 72 5.71 -23.00 -3.06
CA ALA A 72 5.78 -24.46 -3.15
C ALA A 72 4.40 -25.11 -3.26
N ARG A 73 3.42 -24.60 -2.52
CA ARG A 73 2.09 -25.22 -2.41
C ARG A 73 1.10 -24.76 -3.49
N LEU A 74 1.08 -23.46 -3.79
CA LEU A 74 0.06 -22.82 -4.61
C LEU A 74 0.60 -22.35 -5.97
N GLY A 75 1.93 -22.31 -6.12
CA GLY A 75 2.61 -21.76 -7.29
C GLY A 75 2.86 -20.26 -7.19
N GLU A 76 3.70 -19.75 -8.09
CA GLU A 76 4.10 -18.33 -8.12
C GLU A 76 2.94 -17.36 -8.43
N ASP A 77 1.96 -17.82 -9.22
CA ASP A 77 0.87 -16.98 -9.74
C ASP A 77 -0.38 -16.94 -8.84
N HIS A 78 -0.36 -17.67 -7.73
CA HIS A 78 -1.51 -17.72 -6.83
C HIS A 78 -1.71 -16.36 -6.11
N PRO A 79 -2.95 -15.88 -5.93
CA PRO A 79 -3.19 -14.57 -5.31
C PRO A 79 -2.57 -14.43 -3.92
N ASP A 80 -2.58 -15.49 -3.11
CA ASP A 80 -1.91 -15.51 -1.79
C ASP A 80 -0.39 -15.35 -1.90
N THR A 81 0.24 -16.00 -2.90
CA THR A 81 1.68 -15.85 -3.16
C THR A 81 2.02 -14.42 -3.56
N LEU A 82 1.25 -13.85 -4.49
CA LEU A 82 1.42 -12.46 -4.95
C LEU A 82 1.19 -11.45 -3.82
N THR A 83 0.23 -11.72 -2.93
CA THR A 83 -0.02 -10.89 -1.75
C THR A 83 1.14 -10.98 -0.76
N SER A 84 1.70 -12.17 -0.54
CA SER A 84 2.88 -12.36 0.31
C SER A 84 4.12 -11.64 -0.25
N MET A 85 4.31 -11.64 -1.58
CA MET A 85 5.37 -10.86 -2.25
C MET A 85 5.21 -9.35 -2.02
N ASN A 86 3.98 -8.82 -2.17
CA ASN A 86 3.71 -7.41 -1.90
C ASN A 86 3.96 -7.03 -0.44
N ASN A 87 3.60 -7.90 0.51
CA ASN A 87 3.86 -7.66 1.94
C ASN A 87 5.36 -7.61 2.24
N LEU A 88 6.13 -8.54 1.67
CA LEU A 88 7.58 -8.57 1.77
C LEU A 88 8.23 -7.33 1.15
N ALA A 89 7.77 -6.90 -0.02
CA ALA A 89 8.22 -5.66 -0.63
C ALA A 89 7.97 -4.43 0.25
N GLY A 90 6.81 -4.37 0.93
CA GLY A 90 6.54 -3.31 1.89
C GLY A 90 7.49 -3.33 3.10
N THR A 91 7.90 -4.51 3.56
CA THR A 91 8.91 -4.65 4.62
C THR A 91 10.29 -4.20 4.13
N TYR A 92 10.69 -4.57 2.92
CA TYR A 92 11.92 -4.08 2.30
C TYR A 92 11.92 -2.56 2.18
N GLY A 93 10.81 -1.96 1.75
CA GLY A 93 10.68 -0.49 1.73
C GLY A 93 10.88 0.15 3.10
N ASN A 94 10.28 -0.42 4.16
CA ASN A 94 10.50 0.08 5.52
C ASN A 94 11.96 -0.02 5.98
N GLN A 95 12.71 -1.01 5.49
CA GLN A 95 14.15 -1.14 5.73
C GLN A 95 15.03 -0.25 4.83
N GLY A 96 14.44 0.47 3.88
CA GLY A 96 15.18 1.22 2.86
C GLY A 96 15.78 0.36 1.73
N GLN A 97 15.41 -0.92 1.67
CA GLN A 97 15.80 -1.87 0.62
C GLN A 97 14.90 -1.71 -0.62
N TRP A 98 14.99 -0.54 -1.25
CA TRP A 98 14.06 -0.15 -2.30
C TRP A 98 14.20 -0.97 -3.58
N ALA A 99 15.41 -1.42 -3.92
CA ALA A 99 15.66 -2.23 -5.11
C ALA A 99 15.00 -3.62 -4.99
N GLU A 100 15.09 -4.25 -3.82
CA GLU A 100 14.44 -5.53 -3.53
C GLU A 100 12.91 -5.38 -3.52
N ALA A 101 12.40 -4.28 -2.97
CA ALA A 101 10.98 -3.95 -3.01
C ALA A 101 10.47 -3.80 -4.46
N GLU A 102 11.20 -3.05 -5.29
CA GLU A 102 10.87 -2.83 -6.70
C GLU A 102 10.83 -4.15 -7.48
N GLN A 103 11.86 -4.99 -7.36
CA GLN A 103 11.93 -6.27 -8.06
C GLN A 103 10.72 -7.16 -7.76
N LEU A 104 10.30 -7.23 -6.49
CA LEU A 104 9.11 -8.00 -6.11
C LEU A 104 7.83 -7.36 -6.66
N GLN A 105 7.68 -6.04 -6.55
CA GLN A 105 6.47 -5.33 -6.99
C GLN A 105 6.30 -5.37 -8.51
N VAL A 106 7.36 -5.23 -9.30
CA VAL A 106 7.34 -5.38 -10.76
C VAL A 106 6.87 -6.78 -11.12
N LYS A 107 7.45 -7.82 -10.52
CA LYS A 107 7.04 -9.21 -10.75
C LYS A 107 5.55 -9.41 -10.41
N VAL A 108 5.08 -8.88 -9.28
CA VAL A 108 3.65 -8.98 -8.92
C VAL A 108 2.76 -8.24 -9.91
N LEU A 109 3.15 -7.03 -10.32
CA LEU A 109 2.39 -6.21 -11.25
C LEU A 109 2.23 -6.91 -12.60
N GLU A 110 3.31 -7.47 -13.15
CA GLU A 110 3.27 -8.22 -14.41
C GLU A 110 2.32 -9.43 -14.33
N ARG A 111 2.41 -10.23 -13.26
CA ARG A 111 1.52 -11.40 -13.10
C ARG A 111 0.05 -10.97 -12.92
N ARG A 112 -0.23 -9.91 -12.16
CA ARG A 112 -1.61 -9.40 -11.98
C ARG A 112 -2.16 -8.82 -13.27
N LYS A 113 -1.38 -8.05 -14.04
CA LYS A 113 -1.76 -7.57 -15.37
C LYS A 113 -2.13 -8.72 -16.30
N ALA A 114 -1.29 -9.75 -16.37
CA ALA A 114 -1.52 -10.90 -17.24
C ALA A 114 -2.79 -11.69 -16.87
N ARG A 115 -3.06 -11.86 -15.57
CA ARG A 115 -4.15 -12.70 -15.08
C ARG A 115 -5.48 -11.97 -14.92
N LEU A 116 -5.46 -10.73 -14.44
CA LEU A 116 -6.64 -9.97 -14.02
C LEU A 116 -6.96 -8.81 -14.96
N GLY A 117 -6.00 -8.42 -15.81
CA GLY A 117 -6.07 -7.23 -16.63
C GLY A 117 -5.54 -5.99 -15.92
N GLU A 118 -5.28 -4.94 -16.71
CA GLU A 118 -4.67 -3.70 -16.21
C GLU A 118 -5.61 -2.89 -15.29
N ASP A 119 -6.92 -3.05 -15.48
CA ASP A 119 -7.93 -2.28 -14.75
C ASP A 119 -8.43 -2.96 -13.46
N HIS A 120 -7.93 -4.14 -13.12
CA HIS A 120 -8.36 -4.84 -11.92
C HIS A 120 -7.91 -4.09 -10.65
N PRO A 121 -8.74 -3.99 -9.59
CA PRO A 121 -8.37 -3.29 -8.36
C PRO A 121 -7.03 -3.73 -7.75
N ASP A 122 -6.75 -5.04 -7.77
CA ASP A 122 -5.46 -5.57 -7.30
C ASP A 122 -4.28 -5.15 -8.18
N THR A 123 -4.48 -5.03 -9.49
CA THR A 123 -3.45 -4.55 -10.41
C THR A 123 -3.17 -3.07 -10.15
N LEU A 124 -4.21 -2.25 -9.99
CA LEU A 124 -4.08 -0.83 -9.67
C LEU A 124 -3.44 -0.60 -8.29
N THR A 125 -3.76 -1.44 -7.31
CA THR A 125 -3.08 -1.43 -5.99
C THR A 125 -1.59 -1.73 -6.13
N SER A 126 -1.22 -2.72 -6.95
CA SER A 126 0.19 -3.02 -7.23
C SER A 126 0.91 -1.88 -7.94
N MET A 127 0.25 -1.19 -8.88
CA MET A 127 0.81 0.01 -9.51
C MET A 127 1.06 1.11 -8.48
N ASN A 128 0.10 1.39 -7.59
CA ASN A 128 0.27 2.40 -6.53
C ASN A 128 1.44 2.06 -5.59
N ASN A 129 1.64 0.80 -5.21
CA ASN A 129 2.78 0.40 -4.38
C ASN A 129 4.10 0.67 -5.09
N LEU A 130 4.18 0.36 -6.40
CA LEU A 130 5.36 0.60 -7.22
C LEU A 130 5.64 2.10 -7.41
N VAL A 131 4.58 2.93 -7.54
CA VAL A 131 4.71 4.39 -7.54
C VAL A 131 5.39 4.87 -6.25
N GLN A 132 4.97 4.38 -5.08
CA GLN A 132 5.60 4.79 -3.82
C GLN A 132 7.07 4.38 -3.75
N THR A 133 7.40 3.17 -4.20
CA THR A 133 8.79 2.72 -4.27
C THR A 133 9.62 3.59 -5.22
N TYR A 134 9.12 3.94 -6.40
CA TYR A 134 9.80 4.88 -7.30
C TYR A 134 9.99 6.26 -6.69
N ARG A 135 8.98 6.80 -6.01
CA ARG A 135 9.09 8.09 -5.29
C ARG A 135 10.21 8.04 -4.24
N SER A 136 10.26 6.98 -3.43
CA SER A 136 11.29 6.78 -2.41
C SER A 136 12.70 6.62 -3.00
N GLN A 137 12.82 6.15 -4.24
CA GLN A 137 14.09 6.06 -4.98
C GLN A 137 14.47 7.36 -5.72
N GLY A 138 13.61 8.38 -5.74
CA GLY A 138 13.82 9.59 -6.55
C GLY A 138 13.51 9.42 -8.04
N GLN A 139 12.93 8.28 -8.43
CA GLN A 139 12.49 7.97 -9.81
C GLN A 139 11.13 8.62 -10.09
N TRP A 140 11.06 9.95 -9.98
CA TRP A 140 9.80 10.67 -10.02
C TRP A 140 9.10 10.65 -11.37
N ALA A 141 9.85 10.49 -12.48
CA ALA A 141 9.29 10.40 -13.82
C ALA A 141 8.56 9.06 -14.02
N GLU A 142 9.15 7.96 -13.55
CA GLU A 142 8.56 6.63 -13.57
C GLU A 142 7.32 6.57 -12.66
N ALA A 143 7.40 7.19 -11.48
CA ALA A 143 6.28 7.35 -10.56
C ALA A 143 5.12 8.11 -11.22
N GLU A 144 5.39 9.24 -11.88
CA GLU A 144 4.39 10.05 -12.58
C GLU A 144 3.72 9.28 -13.70
N GLN A 145 4.51 8.67 -14.61
CA GLN A 145 3.98 7.92 -15.73
C GLN A 145 3.05 6.79 -15.29
N LEU A 146 3.40 6.10 -14.21
CA LEU A 146 2.58 5.02 -13.68
C LEU A 146 1.33 5.56 -12.96
N GLN A 147 1.47 6.63 -12.17
CA GLN A 147 0.35 7.20 -11.42
C GLN A 147 -0.69 7.88 -12.33
N VAL A 148 -0.26 8.54 -13.41
CA VAL A 148 -1.16 9.09 -14.45
C VAL A 148 -2.01 7.97 -15.05
N LYS A 149 -1.39 6.84 -15.43
CA LYS A 149 -2.13 5.66 -15.95
C LYS A 149 -3.16 5.13 -14.95
N VAL A 150 -2.81 5.06 -13.66
CA VAL A 150 -3.76 4.63 -12.61
C VAL A 150 -4.93 5.60 -12.53
N LEU A 151 -4.67 6.91 -12.52
CA LEU A 151 -5.69 7.95 -12.42
C LEU A 151 -6.64 7.91 -13.62
N GLU A 152 -6.12 7.87 -14.85
CA GLU A 152 -6.91 7.80 -16.08
C GLU A 152 -7.84 6.58 -16.09
N ARG A 153 -7.32 5.41 -15.67
CA ARG A 153 -8.12 4.17 -15.58
C ARG A 153 -9.23 4.29 -14.54
N ARG A 154 -8.94 4.88 -13.36
CA ARG A 154 -9.95 5.08 -12.31
C ARG A 154 -11.02 6.08 -12.72
N ILE A 155 -10.65 7.20 -13.34
CA ILE A 155 -11.61 8.15 -13.92
C ILE A 155 -12.51 7.44 -14.92
N SER A 156 -11.94 6.71 -15.87
CA SER A 156 -12.72 6.03 -16.92
C SER A 156 -13.69 4.97 -16.38
N ARG A 157 -13.35 4.31 -15.26
CA ARG A 157 -14.16 3.19 -14.73
C ARG A 157 -15.12 3.57 -13.63
N LEU A 158 -14.74 4.53 -12.79
CA LEU A 158 -15.42 4.85 -11.54
C LEU A 158 -15.97 6.27 -11.53
N GLY A 159 -15.49 7.13 -12.43
CA GLY A 159 -15.78 8.57 -12.43
C GLY A 159 -14.77 9.37 -11.62
N GLU A 160 -14.78 10.69 -11.80
CA GLU A 160 -13.83 11.62 -11.16
C GLU A 160 -14.03 11.70 -9.64
N ASP A 161 -15.28 11.64 -9.17
CA ASP A 161 -15.62 11.81 -7.75
C ASP A 161 -15.53 10.53 -6.92
N HIS A 162 -15.19 9.38 -7.52
CA HIS A 162 -15.12 8.13 -6.77
C HIS A 162 -13.96 8.16 -5.75
N PRO A 163 -14.13 7.65 -4.52
CA PRO A 163 -13.08 7.68 -3.49
C PRO A 163 -11.71 7.17 -3.95
N ASP A 164 -11.66 6.07 -4.70
CA ASP A 164 -10.41 5.56 -5.27
C ASP A 164 -9.78 6.51 -6.29
N THR A 165 -10.58 7.21 -7.09
CA THR A 165 -10.09 8.22 -8.04
C THR A 165 -9.50 9.41 -7.29
N LEU A 166 -10.16 9.88 -6.24
CA LEU A 166 -9.68 10.96 -5.36
C LEU A 166 -8.34 10.58 -4.70
N ILE A 167 -8.21 9.36 -4.18
CA ILE A 167 -6.93 8.85 -3.65
C ILE A 167 -5.83 8.88 -4.73
N SER A 168 -6.16 8.54 -5.98
CA SER A 168 -5.19 8.60 -7.08
C SER A 168 -4.80 10.02 -7.48
N MET A 169 -5.73 10.98 -7.41
CA MET A 169 -5.43 12.40 -7.62
C MET A 169 -4.50 12.92 -6.54
N TYR A 170 -4.79 12.60 -5.27
CA TYR A 170 -3.91 12.92 -4.14
C TYR A 170 -2.51 12.35 -4.32
N ASN A 171 -2.38 11.07 -4.66
CA ASN A 171 -1.08 10.44 -4.88
C ASN A 171 -0.31 11.08 -6.05
N LEU A 172 -0.99 11.49 -7.13
CA LEU A 172 -0.34 12.20 -8.24
C LEU A 172 0.10 13.61 -7.83
N ALA A 173 -0.69 14.31 -7.02
CA ALA A 173 -0.30 15.60 -6.45
C ALA A 173 0.97 15.45 -5.59
N LEU A 174 1.10 14.38 -4.81
CA LEU A 174 2.34 14.09 -4.07
C LEU A 174 3.55 13.85 -5.00
N VAL A 175 3.37 13.15 -6.12
CA VAL A 175 4.45 12.98 -7.11
C VAL A 175 4.90 14.34 -7.66
N TYR A 176 3.96 15.23 -7.98
CA TYR A 176 4.29 16.59 -8.42
C TYR A 176 4.99 17.41 -7.34
N GLN A 177 4.60 17.27 -6.06
CA GLN A 177 5.31 17.92 -4.95
C GLN A 177 6.77 17.46 -4.86
N ASP A 178 7.04 16.16 -5.00
CA ASP A 178 8.42 15.64 -4.98
C ASP A 178 9.27 16.20 -6.12
N GLN A 179 8.65 16.45 -7.28
CA GLN A 179 9.29 17.11 -8.43
C GLN A 179 9.41 18.64 -8.29
N GLY A 180 8.86 19.24 -7.22
CA GLY A 180 8.79 20.70 -7.06
C GLY A 180 7.79 21.39 -8.00
N ARG A 181 6.90 20.62 -8.65
CA ARG A 181 5.86 21.11 -9.57
C ARG A 181 4.62 21.52 -8.80
N TRP A 182 4.75 22.60 -8.02
CA TRP A 182 3.74 23.04 -7.06
C TRP A 182 2.42 23.47 -7.72
N SER A 183 2.46 24.03 -8.93
CA SER A 183 1.26 24.45 -9.65
C SER A 183 0.40 23.27 -10.09
N GLU A 184 1.00 22.22 -10.67
CA GLU A 184 0.27 21.01 -11.03
C GLU A 184 -0.23 20.24 -9.80
N ALA A 185 0.56 20.22 -8.72
CA ALA A 185 0.14 19.65 -7.43
C ALA A 185 -1.09 20.38 -6.88
N GLU A 186 -1.12 21.73 -6.92
CA GLU A 186 -2.27 22.52 -6.45
C GLU A 186 -3.53 22.21 -7.25
N GLN A 187 -3.44 22.19 -8.59
CA GLN A 187 -4.58 21.93 -9.45
C GLN A 187 -5.25 20.59 -9.15
N LEU A 188 -4.45 19.53 -8.94
CA LEU A 188 -4.99 18.22 -8.56
C LEU A 188 -5.53 18.21 -7.12
N GLN A 189 -4.83 18.84 -6.18
CA GLN A 189 -5.25 18.88 -4.78
C GLN A 189 -6.58 19.63 -4.60
N VAL A 190 -6.84 20.68 -5.39
CA VAL A 190 -8.13 21.39 -5.38
C VAL A 190 -9.26 20.48 -5.84
N LYS A 191 -9.07 19.77 -6.96
CA LYS A 191 -10.08 18.83 -7.48
C LYS A 191 -10.37 17.70 -6.49
N GLU A 192 -9.32 17.13 -5.92
CA GLU A 192 -9.43 16.07 -4.92
C GLU A 192 -10.17 16.55 -3.66
N LEU A 193 -9.85 17.75 -3.16
CA LEU A 193 -10.52 18.35 -2.02
C LEU A 193 -12.02 18.56 -2.27
N GLU A 194 -12.37 19.06 -3.45
CA GLU A 194 -13.77 19.30 -3.81
C GLU A 194 -14.57 17.99 -3.88
N GLY A 195 -14.00 16.95 -4.48
CA GLY A 195 -14.59 15.61 -4.46
C GLY A 195 -14.74 15.05 -3.03
N CYS A 196 -13.73 15.20 -2.17
CA CYS A 196 -13.79 14.78 -0.78
C CYS A 196 -14.90 15.52 0.00
N LYS A 197 -15.08 16.82 -0.21
CA LYS A 197 -16.16 17.60 0.40
C LYS A 197 -17.54 17.08 -0.02
N VAL A 198 -17.72 16.77 -1.30
CA VAL A 198 -18.99 16.26 -1.84
C VAL A 198 -19.30 14.85 -1.30
N GLN A 199 -18.32 13.95 -1.30
CA GLN A 199 -18.53 12.54 -0.97
C GLN A 199 -18.56 12.24 0.53
N LEU A 200 -17.65 12.87 1.29
CA LEU A 200 -17.41 12.54 2.70
C LEU A 200 -17.92 13.62 3.65
N GLY A 201 -18.15 14.83 3.13
CA GLY A 201 -18.49 16.01 3.91
C GLY A 201 -17.27 16.83 4.31
N GLU A 202 -17.53 18.10 4.67
CA GLU A 202 -16.50 19.10 4.97
C GLU A 202 -15.62 18.74 6.17
N TYR A 203 -16.20 18.11 7.19
CA TYR A 203 -15.52 17.80 8.46
C TYR A 203 -14.97 16.37 8.52
N HIS A 204 -15.01 15.60 7.43
CA HIS A 204 -14.44 14.26 7.42
C HIS A 204 -12.90 14.32 7.55
N PRO A 205 -12.25 13.41 8.30
CA PRO A 205 -10.79 13.43 8.48
C PRO A 205 -9.99 13.52 7.17
N SER A 206 -10.38 12.78 6.14
CA SER A 206 -9.73 12.85 4.82
C SER A 206 -9.85 14.23 4.17
N THR A 207 -11.02 14.87 4.25
CA THR A 207 -11.24 16.23 3.74
C THR A 207 -10.35 17.23 4.48
N LEU A 208 -10.25 17.11 5.81
CA LEU A 208 -9.39 17.97 6.62
C LEU A 208 -7.89 17.77 6.30
N ILE A 209 -7.46 16.53 6.04
CA ILE A 209 -6.09 16.24 5.59
C ILE A 209 -5.84 16.90 4.23
N SER A 210 -6.77 16.75 3.29
CA SER A 210 -6.71 17.37 1.96
C SER A 210 -6.61 18.90 2.04
N MET A 211 -7.37 19.55 2.94
CA MET A 211 -7.27 21.00 3.18
C MET A 211 -5.87 21.41 3.66
N LYS A 212 -5.31 20.69 4.64
CA LYS A 212 -3.94 20.96 5.15
C LYS A 212 -2.89 20.79 4.07
N ASN A 213 -3.04 19.76 3.23
CA ASN A 213 -2.11 19.53 2.12
C ASN A 213 -2.19 20.66 1.08
N LEU A 214 -3.40 21.14 0.76
CA LEU A 214 -3.57 22.28 -0.13
C LEU A 214 -2.93 23.56 0.43
N GLU A 215 -3.10 23.84 1.72
CA GLU A 215 -2.44 24.96 2.39
C GLU A 215 -0.92 24.86 2.31
N PHE A 216 -0.37 23.66 2.56
CA PHE A 216 1.07 23.42 2.43
C PHE A 216 1.57 23.68 1.00
N ILE A 217 0.88 23.16 -0.02
CA ILE A 217 1.25 23.39 -1.43
C ILE A 217 1.24 24.89 -1.76
N ARG A 218 0.22 25.63 -1.31
CA ARG A 218 0.09 27.07 -1.56
C ARG A 218 1.19 27.88 -0.89
N LEU A 219 1.59 27.51 0.32
CA LEU A 219 2.73 28.14 1.00
C LEU A 219 4.02 27.94 0.20
N ARG A 220 4.26 26.73 -0.32
CA ARG A 220 5.43 26.43 -1.16
C ARG A 220 5.37 27.18 -2.49
N LEU A 221 4.22 27.22 -3.15
CA LEU A 221 4.02 27.96 -4.39
C LEU A 221 4.31 29.46 -4.20
N GLY A 222 3.79 30.07 -3.13
CA GLY A 222 4.04 31.47 -2.80
C GLY A 222 5.51 31.80 -2.52
N SER A 223 6.27 30.85 -1.96
CA SER A 223 7.72 31.00 -1.73
C SER A 223 8.58 30.87 -3.00
N VAL A 224 8.03 30.34 -4.09
CA VAL A 224 8.74 30.14 -5.37
C VAL A 224 8.55 31.33 -6.34
N VAL A 225 7.56 32.20 -6.09
CA VAL A 225 7.19 33.34 -6.95
C VAL A 225 7.83 34.68 -6.47
N GLN A 226 8.64 34.67 -5.41
CA GLN A 226 9.41 35.82 -4.90
C GLN A 226 10.88 35.70 -5.23
#